data_AF-A0A934JX20-F1
#
_entry.id   AF-A0A934JX20-F1
#
_cell.length_a   1.000
_cell.length_b   1.000
_cell.length_c   1.000
_cell.angle_alpha   90.00
_cell.angle_beta   90.00
_cell.angle_gamma   90.00
#
_symmetry.space_group_name_H-M   'P 1'
#
loop_
_entity.id
_entity.type
_entity.pdbx_description
1 polymer ?
#
loop_
_entity_poly.entity_id
_entity_poly.type
_entity_poly.pdbx_seq_one_letter_code
_entity_poly.pdbx_strand_id
1 'polypeptide(L)'
;MTTPFKLAFHNMPTPAFIIESATGKLTAYNKNFGMLFEDLHATPSNTWDDLCEATSQSLDWKRLNQQIQGGQIERCESVIRIGEKLVNMQLSLQPIDGSVLACVYSTDHMDLSAAENTLLKFALTESSAGLWIWETDSDAVSCSKSIAVLLGCSQEKTPRSTPEWHTRVHPDDVKRLSAIVEEHIAHRQNYYEAEYRILKDNNEYLWVKERGRTYTKNTDGSIKKMIGFVEDISHQKALEEHLRNQATFDELTGLLTRGAALTHFKKQLGLAKRQYTPLTMAKINMDANGRLPELSMEARNIAIQTAARHVYKKIREADVLARVDADKLLLLLPNTSVKDAQNLLSNIINPTEEEAALLVEGNSDPLDFCVGIATFPEDGETIDELALSANQAVEESRVKQQKIVVN
;
A
#
# COMPACT_ATOMS: atom_id res chain seq x y z
N MET A 1 -19.22 23.12 37.79
CA MET A 1 -18.49 22.30 36.78
C MET A 1 -17.52 21.36 37.47
N THR A 2 -17.64 20.06 37.21
CA THR A 2 -16.73 19.01 37.69
C THR A 2 -15.34 19.12 37.01
N THR A 3 -14.28 18.69 37.68
CA THR A 3 -12.89 18.72 37.16
C THR A 3 -12.71 18.04 35.78
N PRO A 4 -13.38 16.90 35.49
CA PRO A 4 -13.31 16.25 34.17
C PRO A 4 -13.90 17.10 33.04
N PHE A 5 -15.01 17.79 33.29
CA PHE A 5 -15.66 18.64 32.30
C PHE A 5 -14.79 19.85 31.93
N LYS A 6 -14.14 20.48 32.92
CA LYS A 6 -13.22 21.60 32.65
C LYS A 6 -12.06 21.19 31.75
N LEU A 7 -11.47 20.02 31.99
CA LEU A 7 -10.37 19.49 31.16
C LEU A 7 -10.84 19.16 29.74
N ALA A 8 -12.01 18.52 29.59
CA ALA A 8 -12.61 18.22 28.29
C ALA A 8 -12.94 19.50 27.50
N PHE A 9 -13.51 20.52 28.16
CA PHE A 9 -13.83 21.81 27.55
C PHE A 9 -12.60 22.55 27.02
N HIS A 10 -11.50 22.56 27.78
CA HIS A 10 -10.25 23.21 27.35
C HIS A 10 -9.60 22.52 26.14
N ASN A 11 -9.73 21.19 26.05
CA ASN A 11 -9.14 20.39 24.97
C ASN A 11 -10.10 20.15 23.80
N MET A 12 -11.30 20.74 23.82
CA MET A 12 -12.29 20.56 22.76
C MET A 12 -11.79 21.18 21.44
N PRO A 13 -11.78 20.43 20.32
CA PRO A 13 -11.25 20.92 19.03
C PRO A 13 -12.13 22.00 18.41
N THR A 14 -13.41 22.04 18.76
CA THR A 14 -14.39 23.03 18.31
C THR A 14 -14.29 24.30 19.16
N PRO A 15 -14.28 25.50 18.56
CA PRO A 15 -14.42 26.76 19.30
C PRO A 15 -15.70 26.77 20.14
N ALA A 16 -15.57 26.98 21.44
CA ALA A 16 -16.69 26.91 22.37
C ALA A 16 -16.57 27.89 23.55
N PHE A 17 -17.71 28.32 24.06
CA PHE A 17 -17.83 29.19 25.22
C PHE A 17 -19.05 28.85 26.07
N ILE A 18 -19.04 29.30 27.33
CA ILE A 18 -20.05 28.98 28.33
C ILE A 18 -20.72 30.27 28.80
N ILE A 19 -22.04 30.28 28.77
CA ILE A 19 -22.88 31.41 29.15
C ILE A 19 -23.67 31.04 30.39
N GLU A 20 -23.67 31.88 31.42
CA GLU A 20 -24.48 31.70 32.61
C GLU A 20 -25.96 31.95 32.30
N SER A 21 -26.82 30.97 32.58
CA SER A 21 -28.24 31.01 32.21
C SER A 21 -28.99 32.20 32.84
N ALA A 22 -28.64 32.57 34.08
CA ALA A 22 -29.34 33.62 34.82
C ALA A 22 -29.01 35.04 34.33
N THR A 23 -27.77 35.28 33.88
CA THR A 23 -27.24 36.63 33.64
C THR A 23 -26.89 36.90 32.18
N GLY A 24 -26.70 35.87 31.37
CA GLY A 24 -26.17 36.02 30.00
C GLY A 24 -24.67 36.31 29.96
N LYS A 25 -23.98 36.21 31.10
CA LYS A 25 -22.55 36.46 31.20
C LYS A 25 -21.75 35.28 30.66
N LEU A 26 -20.74 35.56 29.85
CA LEU A 26 -19.75 34.56 29.44
C LEU A 26 -18.84 34.26 30.64
N THR A 27 -18.84 33.01 31.08
CA THR A 27 -18.09 32.54 32.25
C THR A 27 -16.79 31.84 31.90
N ALA A 28 -16.70 31.29 30.68
CA ALA A 28 -15.49 30.66 30.15
C ALA A 28 -15.55 30.57 28.61
N TYR A 29 -14.38 30.51 27.97
CA TYR A 29 -14.22 30.13 26.57
C TYR A 29 -12.96 29.26 26.43
N ASN A 30 -12.90 28.39 25.42
CA ASN A 30 -11.76 27.52 25.19
C ASN A 30 -10.70 28.18 24.29
N LYS A 31 -9.52 27.56 24.19
CA LYS A 31 -8.39 28.10 23.41
C LYS A 31 -8.77 28.42 21.96
N ASN A 32 -9.49 27.51 21.31
CA ASN A 32 -9.87 27.65 19.91
C ASN A 32 -10.84 28.82 19.66
N PHE A 33 -11.72 29.12 20.62
CA PHE A 33 -12.54 30.33 20.56
C PHE A 33 -11.73 31.60 20.78
N GLY A 34 -10.77 31.57 21.72
CA GLY A 34 -9.86 32.70 21.97
C GLY A 34 -9.02 33.08 20.75
N MET A 35 -8.52 32.09 20.00
CA MET A 35 -7.73 32.30 18.78
C MET A 35 -8.47 33.14 17.72
N LEU A 36 -9.80 33.07 17.66
CA LEU A 36 -10.60 33.89 16.72
C LEU A 36 -10.44 35.39 16.98
N PHE A 37 -10.09 35.79 18.20
CA PHE A 37 -9.90 37.19 18.60
C PHE A 37 -8.42 37.61 18.61
N GLU A 38 -7.50 36.67 18.82
CA GLU A 38 -6.05 36.93 18.85
C GLU A 38 -5.52 37.49 17.53
N ASP A 39 -5.95 36.93 16.40
CA ASP A 39 -5.53 37.36 15.04
C ASP A 39 -5.91 38.82 14.72
N LEU A 40 -6.86 39.39 15.47
CA LEU A 40 -7.34 40.77 15.33
C LEU A 40 -7.03 41.65 16.54
N HIS A 41 -6.18 41.18 17.47
CA HIS A 41 -5.84 41.88 18.72
C HIS A 41 -7.06 42.32 19.54
N ALA A 42 -8.14 41.53 19.53
CA ALA A 42 -9.38 41.79 20.24
C ALA A 42 -9.55 40.88 21.46
N THR A 43 -10.50 41.18 22.33
CA THR A 43 -10.96 40.25 23.39
C THR A 43 -12.47 40.06 23.31
N PRO A 44 -12.98 38.84 23.56
CA PRO A 44 -14.41 38.59 23.54
C PRO A 44 -15.14 39.41 24.60
N SER A 45 -16.33 39.91 24.25
CA SER A 45 -17.23 40.58 25.19
C SER A 45 -17.66 39.63 26.31
N ASN A 46 -17.93 40.18 27.49
CA ASN A 46 -18.24 39.38 28.68
C ASN A 46 -19.72 38.97 28.81
N THR A 47 -20.58 39.40 27.89
CA THR A 47 -22.02 39.09 27.89
C THR A 47 -22.46 38.68 26.49
N TRP A 48 -23.51 37.85 26.42
CA TRP A 48 -24.10 37.42 25.15
C TRP A 48 -24.57 38.61 24.30
N ASP A 49 -25.23 39.58 24.94
CA ASP A 49 -25.82 40.74 24.26
C ASP A 49 -24.75 41.71 23.72
N ASP A 50 -23.59 41.81 24.38
CA ASP A 50 -22.46 42.61 23.88
C ASP A 50 -21.61 41.86 22.84
N LEU A 51 -21.64 40.53 22.88
CA LEU A 51 -20.93 39.66 21.94
C LEU A 51 -21.65 39.58 20.59
N CYS A 52 -22.98 39.56 20.61
CA CYS A 52 -23.81 39.39 19.42
C CYS A 52 -24.39 40.74 18.95
N GLU A 53 -24.43 40.98 17.64
CA GLU A 53 -25.10 42.14 17.07
C GLU A 53 -26.60 41.87 16.89
N ALA A 54 -27.43 42.86 17.21
CA ALA A 54 -28.89 42.77 17.13
C ALA A 54 -29.38 42.88 15.66
N THR A 55 -29.06 41.90 14.82
CA THR A 55 -29.61 41.83 13.47
C THR A 55 -31.01 41.22 13.52
N SER A 56 -32.01 42.10 13.52
CA SER A 56 -33.40 41.85 13.09
C SER A 56 -34.15 40.65 13.73
N GLN A 57 -35.01 40.99 14.71
CA GLN A 57 -36.08 40.17 15.32
C GLN A 57 -35.66 39.11 16.37
N SER A 58 -35.41 39.60 17.59
CA SER A 58 -35.83 38.98 18.88
C SER A 58 -35.02 37.86 19.53
N LEU A 59 -33.78 38.14 19.94
CA LEU A 59 -33.01 37.25 20.82
C LEU A 59 -32.35 38.01 22.00
N ASP A 60 -33.16 38.63 22.86
CA ASP A 60 -32.75 38.89 24.25
C ASP A 60 -32.33 37.55 24.86
N TRP A 61 -31.15 37.48 25.50
CA TRP A 61 -30.64 36.28 26.15
C TRP A 61 -31.70 35.57 26.99
N LYS A 62 -32.56 36.31 27.70
CA LYS A 62 -33.63 35.73 28.52
C LYS A 62 -34.59 34.87 27.72
N ARG A 63 -34.97 35.31 26.52
CA ARG A 63 -35.89 34.58 25.63
C ARG A 63 -35.20 33.38 24.99
N LEU A 64 -33.97 33.58 24.52
CA LEU A 64 -33.16 32.50 23.95
C LEU A 64 -32.94 31.38 24.98
N ASN A 65 -32.52 31.74 26.19
CA ASN A 65 -32.29 30.78 27.27
C ASN A 65 -33.57 30.03 27.65
N GLN A 66 -34.74 30.68 27.71
CA GLN A 66 -36.01 29.97 27.93
C GLN A 66 -36.29 28.92 26.85
N GLN A 67 -35.99 29.21 25.59
CA GLN A 67 -36.18 28.27 24.49
C GLN A 67 -35.15 27.13 24.50
N ILE A 68 -33.90 27.40 24.90
CA ILE A 68 -32.86 26.38 25.08
C ILE A 68 -33.24 25.43 26.22
N GLN A 69 -33.60 25.96 27.40
CA GLN A 69 -33.99 25.14 28.55
C GLN A 69 -35.28 24.37 28.29
N GLY A 70 -36.19 24.92 27.48
CA GLY A 70 -37.40 24.26 27.01
C GLY A 70 -37.20 23.26 25.86
N GLY A 71 -35.96 23.08 25.36
CA GLY A 71 -35.63 22.18 24.26
C GLY A 71 -36.19 22.60 22.89
N GLN A 72 -36.64 23.85 22.75
CA GLN A 72 -37.21 24.38 21.51
C GLN A 72 -36.14 24.84 20.52
N ILE A 73 -34.93 25.14 21.01
CA ILE A 73 -33.80 25.59 20.20
C ILE A 73 -32.54 24.88 20.66
N GLU A 74 -31.95 24.10 19.77
CA GLU A 74 -30.64 23.46 19.94
C GLU A 74 -29.55 24.13 19.07
N ARG A 75 -29.97 24.97 18.12
CA ARG A 75 -29.12 25.63 17.14
C ARG A 75 -29.65 27.02 16.80
N CYS A 76 -28.77 28.02 16.73
CA CYS A 76 -29.10 29.35 16.25
C CYS A 76 -27.99 29.92 15.36
N GLU A 77 -28.33 30.93 14.59
CA GLU A 77 -27.38 31.77 13.86
C GLU A 77 -27.30 33.13 14.56
N SER A 78 -26.09 33.63 14.77
CA SER A 78 -25.83 34.89 15.46
C SER A 78 -24.63 35.61 14.85
N VAL A 79 -24.71 36.93 14.74
CA VAL A 79 -23.61 37.76 14.26
C VAL A 79 -22.73 38.14 15.44
N ILE A 80 -21.52 37.58 15.54
CA ILE A 80 -20.59 37.85 16.63
C ILE A 80 -19.62 38.97 16.25
N ARG A 81 -19.42 39.91 17.16
CA ARG A 81 -18.46 41.01 17.01
C ARG A 81 -17.07 40.57 17.46
N ILE A 82 -16.10 40.64 16.55
CA ILE A 82 -14.69 40.35 16.80
C ILE A 82 -13.87 41.60 16.46
N GLY A 83 -13.56 42.40 17.48
CA GLY A 83 -12.95 43.72 17.27
C GLY A 83 -13.90 44.64 16.49
N GLU A 84 -13.44 45.14 15.32
CA GLU A 84 -14.24 45.97 14.41
C GLU A 84 -15.00 45.14 13.35
N LYS A 85 -14.83 43.82 13.31
CA LYS A 85 -15.47 42.93 12.33
C LYS A 85 -16.70 42.25 12.91
N LEU A 86 -17.67 41.99 12.04
CA LEU A 86 -18.90 41.26 12.32
C LEU A 86 -18.85 39.94 11.56
N VAL A 87 -19.09 38.83 12.27
CA VAL A 87 -18.95 37.47 11.72
C VAL A 87 -20.22 36.67 12.01
N ASN A 88 -20.89 36.19 10.95
CA ASN A 88 -22.02 35.27 11.09
C ASN A 88 -21.54 33.93 11.61
N MET A 89 -22.11 33.46 12.72
CA MET A 89 -21.81 32.20 13.38
C MET A 89 -23.05 31.35 13.58
N GLN A 90 -22.96 30.07 13.22
CA GLN A 90 -23.92 29.04 13.61
C GLN A 90 -23.44 28.35 14.88
N LEU A 91 -24.29 28.42 15.89
CA LEU A 91 -24.03 27.96 17.24
C LEU A 91 -24.93 26.78 17.58
N SER A 92 -24.37 25.76 18.20
CA SER A 92 -25.13 24.70 18.85
C SER A 92 -25.14 25.00 20.34
N LEU A 93 -26.33 24.96 20.94
CA LEU A 93 -26.58 25.40 22.29
C LEU A 93 -27.05 24.21 23.11
N GLN A 94 -26.29 23.85 24.14
CA GLN A 94 -26.62 22.75 25.04
C GLN A 94 -26.72 23.27 26.48
N PRO A 95 -27.86 23.04 27.17
CA PRO A 95 -27.97 23.40 28.58
C PRO A 95 -27.09 22.47 29.43
N ILE A 96 -26.31 23.06 30.35
CA ILE A 96 -25.42 22.35 31.27
C ILE A 96 -25.51 23.03 32.64
N ASP A 97 -26.09 22.36 33.64
CA ASP A 97 -26.09 22.73 35.07
C ASP A 97 -26.09 24.25 35.35
N GLY A 98 -27.18 24.94 35.00
CA GLY A 98 -27.35 26.38 35.23
C GLY A 98 -26.56 27.30 34.29
N SER A 99 -25.95 26.74 33.25
CA SER A 99 -25.27 27.43 32.15
C SER A 99 -25.68 26.85 30.81
N VAL A 100 -25.21 27.46 29.73
CA VAL A 100 -25.36 26.99 28.36
C VAL A 100 -23.97 26.89 27.74
N LEU A 101 -23.65 25.73 27.18
CA LEU A 101 -22.50 25.54 26.31
C LEU A 101 -22.89 25.93 24.89
N ALA A 102 -22.17 26.90 24.32
CA ALA A 102 -22.27 27.30 22.94
C ALA A 102 -21.06 26.76 22.16
N CYS A 103 -21.31 25.91 21.17
CA CYS A 103 -20.30 25.37 20.27
C CYS A 103 -20.48 25.97 18.88
N VAL A 104 -19.42 26.54 18.30
CA VAL A 104 -19.46 27.12 16.96
C VAL A 104 -19.15 26.03 15.93
N TYR A 105 -20.05 25.78 14.97
CA TYR A 105 -19.88 24.70 13.98
C TYR A 105 -19.93 25.14 12.52
N SER A 106 -20.30 26.39 12.26
CA SER A 106 -20.18 27.00 10.94
C SER A 106 -20.06 28.51 11.12
N THR A 107 -19.13 29.13 10.42
CA THR A 107 -19.10 30.58 10.25
C THR A 107 -18.80 30.82 8.77
N ASP A 108 -19.42 31.83 8.17
CA ASP A 108 -19.08 32.26 6.80
C ASP A 108 -17.58 32.64 6.67
N HIS A 109 -16.86 32.74 7.80
CA HIS A 109 -15.44 33.03 7.90
C HIS A 109 -14.65 32.15 8.91
N MET A 110 -15.14 30.97 9.35
CA MET A 110 -14.20 29.98 9.89
C MET A 110 -13.49 29.47 8.68
N ASP A 111 -12.21 29.80 8.60
CA ASP A 111 -11.27 29.04 7.82
C ASP A 111 -11.43 27.56 8.19
N LEU A 112 -12.22 26.82 7.41
CA LEU A 112 -12.08 25.37 7.24
C LEU A 112 -10.59 25.04 7.13
N SER A 113 -9.82 25.93 6.51
CA SER A 113 -8.37 25.91 6.47
C SER A 113 -7.68 25.75 7.82
N ALA A 114 -8.06 26.34 8.95
CA ALA A 114 -7.27 26.22 10.19
C ALA A 114 -7.43 24.85 10.88
N ALA A 115 -8.67 24.35 10.98
CA ALA A 115 -8.97 23.03 11.52
C ALA A 115 -8.55 21.92 10.54
N GLU A 116 -8.83 22.08 9.24
CA GLU A 116 -8.30 21.18 8.20
C GLU A 116 -6.78 21.25 8.17
N ASN A 117 -6.12 22.41 8.23
CA ASN A 117 -4.65 22.48 8.27
C ASN A 117 -4.10 21.82 9.52
N THR A 118 -4.79 21.89 10.66
CA THR A 118 -4.33 21.24 11.89
C THR A 118 -4.51 19.73 11.82
N LEU A 119 -5.65 19.25 11.32
CA LEU A 119 -5.91 17.83 11.07
C LEU A 119 -5.01 17.26 9.95
N LEU A 120 -4.78 18.01 8.88
CA LEU A 120 -3.85 17.69 7.79
C LEU A 120 -2.42 17.66 8.32
N LYS A 121 -1.97 18.69 9.06
CA LYS A 121 -0.64 18.68 9.70
C LYS A 121 -0.51 17.50 10.65
N PHE A 122 -1.53 17.16 11.42
CA PHE A 122 -1.52 16.00 12.32
C PHE A 122 -1.41 14.68 11.53
N ALA A 123 -2.29 14.44 10.56
CA ALA A 123 -2.26 13.25 9.70
C ALA A 123 -0.94 13.10 8.93
N LEU A 124 -0.36 14.22 8.46
CA LEU A 124 0.92 14.25 7.75
C LEU A 124 2.13 14.07 8.69
N THR A 125 2.03 14.51 9.94
CA THR A 125 3.08 14.29 10.94
C THR A 125 3.07 12.85 11.46
N GLU A 126 1.89 12.26 11.69
CA GLU A 126 1.77 10.86 12.13
C GLU A 126 2.07 9.85 11.02
N SER A 127 1.76 10.16 9.76
CA SER A 127 2.17 9.33 8.60
C SER A 127 3.67 9.42 8.28
N SER A 128 4.43 10.27 8.99
CA SER A 128 5.83 10.59 8.67
C SER A 128 6.04 11.13 7.24
N ALA A 129 4.99 11.63 6.59
CA ALA A 129 5.05 12.14 5.24
C ALA A 129 5.87 13.45 5.19
N GLY A 130 6.81 13.50 4.25
CA GLY A 130 7.54 14.69 3.89
C GLY A 130 6.67 15.67 3.12
N LEU A 131 6.70 16.97 3.43
CA LEU A 131 5.98 17.99 2.66
C LEU A 131 6.95 18.84 1.87
N TRP A 132 6.56 19.17 0.64
CA TRP A 132 7.32 20.07 -0.20
C TRP A 132 6.41 21.15 -0.81
N ILE A 133 7.02 22.29 -1.08
CA ILE A 133 6.44 23.40 -1.84
C ILE A 133 7.43 23.75 -2.93
N TRP A 134 6.95 23.87 -4.16
CA TRP A 134 7.76 24.29 -5.30
C TRP A 134 7.19 25.57 -5.91
N GLU A 135 8.01 26.61 -5.97
CA GLU A 135 7.73 27.84 -6.71
C GLU A 135 8.34 27.71 -8.11
N THR A 136 7.48 27.59 -9.11
CA THR A 136 7.87 27.26 -10.48
C THR A 136 8.65 28.39 -11.16
N ASP A 137 8.33 29.66 -10.87
CA ASP A 137 8.98 30.83 -11.48
C ASP A 137 10.44 31.01 -11.02
N SER A 138 10.73 30.72 -9.74
CA SER A 138 12.05 30.86 -9.11
C SER A 138 12.82 29.55 -9.00
N ASP A 139 12.17 28.43 -9.33
CA ASP A 139 12.59 27.06 -9.05
C ASP A 139 12.92 26.80 -7.57
N ALA A 140 12.32 27.55 -6.64
CA ALA A 140 12.57 27.38 -5.22
C ALA A 140 11.76 26.22 -4.64
N VAL A 141 12.44 25.24 -4.06
CA VAL A 141 11.84 24.11 -3.34
C VAL A 141 12.01 24.32 -1.83
N SER A 142 10.92 24.19 -1.08
CA SER A 142 10.91 24.23 0.38
C SER A 142 10.45 22.89 0.93
N CYS A 143 11.26 22.27 1.79
CA CYS A 143 11.00 20.96 2.36
C CYS A 143 10.65 21.03 3.85
N SER A 144 9.77 20.16 4.34
CA SER A 144 9.50 20.01 5.77
C SER A 144 10.60 19.27 6.51
N LYS A 145 10.55 19.32 7.85
CA LYS A 145 11.43 18.52 8.72
C LYS A 145 11.33 17.02 8.47
N SER A 146 10.15 16.53 8.10
CA SER A 146 9.94 15.11 7.79
C SER A 146 10.71 14.69 6.54
N ILE A 147 10.88 15.56 5.54
CA ILE A 147 11.76 15.26 4.38
C ILE A 147 13.21 15.12 4.85
N ALA A 148 13.68 15.98 5.75
CA ALA A 148 15.04 15.88 6.28
C ALA A 148 15.25 14.52 6.99
N VAL A 149 14.29 14.09 7.81
CA VAL A 149 14.28 12.78 8.47
C VAL A 149 14.27 11.63 7.44
N LEU A 150 13.41 11.71 6.44
CA LEU A 150 13.27 10.70 5.38
C LEU A 150 14.59 10.54 4.59
N LEU A 151 15.25 11.65 4.26
CA LEU A 151 16.56 11.68 3.61
C LEU A 151 17.72 11.28 4.53
N GLY A 152 17.51 11.27 5.85
CA GLY A 152 18.56 11.06 6.85
C GLY A 152 19.56 12.21 6.94
N CYS A 153 19.15 13.44 6.60
CA CYS A 153 20.00 14.62 6.54
C CYS A 153 19.52 15.73 7.49
N SER A 154 20.31 16.80 7.64
CA SER A 154 19.86 17.98 8.37
C SER A 154 18.94 18.85 7.50
N GLN A 155 18.06 19.64 8.12
CA GLN A 155 17.10 20.49 7.40
C GLN A 155 17.78 21.40 6.36
N GLU A 156 18.97 21.90 6.68
CA GLU A 156 19.73 22.82 5.82
C GLU A 156 20.23 22.16 4.55
N LYS A 157 20.38 20.82 4.56
CA LYS A 157 20.83 19.98 3.43
C LYS A 157 19.68 19.39 2.60
N THR A 158 18.44 19.71 2.96
CA THR A 158 17.29 19.34 2.12
C THR A 158 17.35 20.10 0.79
N PRO A 159 16.88 19.49 -0.32
CA PRO A 159 16.92 20.15 -1.63
C PRO A 159 16.16 21.47 -1.63
N ARG A 160 16.74 22.47 -2.31
CA ARG A 160 16.19 23.82 -2.44
C ARG A 160 15.78 24.19 -3.87
N SER A 161 15.97 23.29 -4.81
CA SER A 161 15.63 23.45 -6.22
C SER A 161 15.29 22.11 -6.87
N THR A 162 14.66 22.13 -8.06
CA THR A 162 14.34 20.89 -8.77
C THR A 162 15.58 20.12 -9.25
N PRO A 163 16.69 20.76 -9.71
CA PRO A 163 17.92 20.05 -10.00
C PRO A 163 18.50 19.36 -8.76
N GLU A 164 18.51 20.03 -7.59
CA GLU A 164 18.98 19.41 -6.35
C GLU A 164 18.11 18.20 -5.97
N TRP A 165 16.79 18.31 -6.14
CA TRP A 165 15.89 17.17 -5.91
C TRP A 165 16.22 16.02 -6.85
N HIS A 166 16.37 16.29 -8.15
CA HIS A 166 16.71 15.28 -9.16
C HIS A 166 18.06 14.61 -8.92
N THR A 167 19.05 15.27 -8.32
CA THR A 167 20.33 14.62 -7.98
C THR A 167 20.18 13.51 -6.95
N ARG A 168 19.11 13.54 -6.15
CA ARG A 168 18.78 12.47 -5.21
C ARG A 168 17.91 11.38 -5.83
N VAL A 169 17.28 11.60 -6.98
CA VAL A 169 16.46 10.58 -7.63
C VAL A 169 17.36 9.53 -8.28
N HIS A 170 17.00 8.25 -8.17
CA HIS A 170 17.73 7.18 -8.83
C HIS A 170 17.81 7.44 -10.35
N PRO A 171 18.97 7.27 -11.02
CA PRO A 171 19.17 7.61 -12.43
C PRO A 171 18.11 7.03 -13.39
N ASP A 172 17.72 5.77 -13.19
CA ASP A 172 16.67 5.10 -13.97
C ASP A 172 15.27 5.74 -13.84
N ASP A 173 15.00 6.41 -12.72
CA ASP A 173 13.69 6.96 -12.40
C ASP A 173 13.54 8.43 -12.84
N VAL A 174 14.65 9.15 -13.03
CA VAL A 174 14.66 10.59 -13.37
C VAL A 174 13.78 10.89 -14.58
N LYS A 175 14.00 10.19 -15.70
CA LYS A 175 13.27 10.44 -16.95
C LYS A 175 11.77 10.24 -16.79
N ARG A 176 11.36 9.21 -16.04
CA ARG A 176 9.96 8.88 -15.81
C ARG A 176 9.30 9.92 -14.89
N LEU A 177 10.00 10.32 -13.83
CA LEU A 177 9.52 11.36 -12.93
C LEU A 177 9.32 12.69 -13.67
N SER A 178 10.31 13.14 -14.45
CA SER A 178 10.20 14.38 -15.23
C SER A 178 9.02 14.35 -16.20
N ALA A 179 8.81 13.23 -16.90
CA ALA A 179 7.68 13.10 -17.82
C ALA A 179 6.31 13.22 -17.11
N ILE A 180 6.14 12.60 -15.93
CA ILE A 180 4.90 12.68 -15.14
C ILE A 180 4.63 14.11 -14.69
N VAL A 181 5.66 14.81 -14.20
CA VAL A 181 5.53 16.19 -13.72
C VAL A 181 5.25 17.15 -14.88
N GLU A 182 5.96 16.98 -16.01
CA GLU A 182 5.74 17.76 -17.23
C GLU A 182 4.32 17.56 -17.79
N GLU A 183 3.82 16.32 -17.81
CA GLU A 183 2.45 16.01 -18.24
C GLU A 183 1.42 16.71 -17.35
N HIS A 184 1.61 16.68 -16.02
CA HIS A 184 0.74 17.39 -15.08
C HIS A 184 0.71 18.90 -15.34
N ILE A 185 1.88 19.51 -15.57
CA ILE A 185 2.01 20.93 -15.86
C ILE A 185 1.34 21.27 -17.21
N ALA A 186 1.61 20.49 -18.25
CA ALA A 186 1.12 20.74 -19.60
C ALA A 186 -0.40 20.54 -19.72
N HIS A 187 -0.93 19.46 -19.13
CA HIS A 187 -2.33 19.08 -19.24
C HIS A 187 -3.22 19.65 -18.13
N ARG A 188 -2.65 20.45 -17.22
CA ARG A 188 -3.37 21.13 -16.13
C ARG A 188 -4.17 20.14 -15.27
N GLN A 189 -3.61 18.97 -15.00
CA GLN A 189 -4.23 17.97 -14.14
C GLN A 189 -4.37 18.52 -12.72
N ASN A 190 -5.33 18.00 -11.95
CA ASN A 190 -5.57 18.46 -10.59
C ASN A 190 -4.50 17.96 -9.61
N TYR A 191 -3.94 16.77 -9.86
CA TYR A 191 -2.85 16.17 -9.09
C TYR A 191 -2.04 15.22 -9.99
N TYR A 192 -0.81 14.93 -9.58
CA TYR A 192 -0.01 13.83 -10.10
C TYR A 192 0.40 12.88 -8.97
N GLU A 193 0.75 11.66 -9.36
CA GLU A 193 1.29 10.64 -8.48
C GLU A 193 2.51 10.01 -9.14
N ALA A 194 3.59 9.83 -8.38
CA ALA A 194 4.79 9.16 -8.84
C ALA A 194 5.38 8.27 -7.75
N GLU A 195 5.75 7.05 -8.09
CA GLU A 195 6.55 6.17 -7.22
C GLU A 195 7.95 6.07 -7.78
N TYR A 196 8.98 6.39 -6.99
CA TYR A 196 10.38 6.38 -7.44
C TYR A 196 11.35 6.21 -6.28
N ARG A 197 12.62 6.00 -6.58
CA ARG A 197 13.67 5.84 -5.58
C ARG A 197 14.41 7.16 -5.33
N ILE A 198 14.63 7.49 -4.06
CA ILE A 198 15.48 8.61 -3.64
C ILE A 198 16.68 8.16 -2.83
N LEU A 199 17.79 8.87 -2.97
CA LEU A 199 19.07 8.61 -2.33
C LEU A 199 19.13 9.32 -0.97
N LYS A 200 19.32 8.52 0.07
CA LYS A 200 19.60 8.98 1.43
C LYS A 200 21.06 9.35 1.59
N ASP A 201 21.38 10.13 2.63
CA ASP A 201 22.76 10.54 2.93
C ASP A 201 23.70 9.36 3.29
N ASN A 202 23.15 8.19 3.63
CA ASN A 202 23.91 6.96 3.85
C ASN A 202 24.16 6.14 2.56
N ASN A 203 23.90 6.71 1.38
CA ASN A 203 23.99 6.07 0.06
C ASN A 203 23.02 4.90 -0.19
N GLU A 204 21.97 4.75 0.62
CA GLU A 204 20.90 3.80 0.36
C GLU A 204 19.76 4.47 -0.40
N TYR A 205 19.07 3.68 -1.25
CA TYR A 205 17.87 4.13 -1.92
C TYR A 205 16.63 3.79 -1.09
N LEU A 206 15.70 4.75 -1.01
CA LEU A 206 14.39 4.62 -0.40
C LEU A 206 13.32 4.69 -1.48
N TRP A 207 12.36 3.76 -1.44
CA TRP A 207 11.19 3.86 -2.30
C TRP A 207 10.22 4.86 -1.71
N VAL A 208 9.85 5.87 -2.50
CA VAL A 208 8.89 6.87 -2.08
C VAL A 208 7.74 6.99 -3.06
N LYS A 209 6.61 7.42 -2.51
CA LYS A 209 5.42 7.80 -3.24
C LYS A 209 5.20 9.29 -3.06
N GLU A 210 5.25 10.02 -4.16
CA GLU A 210 4.99 11.45 -4.19
C GLU A 210 3.61 11.73 -4.77
N ARG A 211 2.88 12.62 -4.12
CA ARG A 211 1.65 13.22 -4.66
C ARG A 211 1.75 14.72 -4.60
N GLY A 212 1.61 15.35 -5.76
CA GLY A 212 1.64 16.81 -5.87
C GLY A 212 0.41 17.36 -6.56
N ARG A 213 0.07 18.61 -6.26
CA ARG A 213 -1.01 19.35 -6.91
C ARG A 213 -0.64 20.80 -7.14
N THR A 214 -1.33 21.41 -8.10
CA THR A 214 -1.29 22.86 -8.29
C THR A 214 -1.95 23.55 -7.09
N TYR A 215 -1.24 24.52 -6.50
CA TYR A 215 -1.74 25.34 -5.40
C TYR A 215 -2.22 26.70 -5.90
N THR A 216 -1.36 27.45 -6.60
CA THR A 216 -1.71 28.73 -7.20
C THR A 216 -1.23 28.83 -8.65
N LYS A 217 -1.91 29.68 -9.41
CA LYS A 217 -1.59 29.99 -10.81
C LYS A 217 -1.27 31.48 -10.95
N ASN A 218 -0.47 31.80 -11.94
CA ASN A 218 -0.25 33.18 -12.39
C ASN A 218 -1.48 33.69 -13.14
N THR A 219 -1.52 34.99 -13.41
CA THR A 219 -2.63 35.65 -14.12
C THR A 219 -2.82 35.16 -15.56
N ASP A 220 -1.75 34.65 -16.18
CA ASP A 220 -1.77 34.03 -17.51
C ASP A 220 -2.22 32.55 -17.50
N GLY A 221 -2.52 32.00 -16.32
CA GLY A 221 -2.93 30.62 -16.11
C GLY A 221 -1.79 29.60 -16.05
N SER A 222 -0.53 30.04 -16.12
CA SER A 222 0.63 29.18 -15.81
C SER A 222 0.65 28.81 -14.32
N ILE A 223 1.25 27.68 -13.97
CA ILE A 223 1.36 27.26 -12.58
C ILE A 223 2.40 28.14 -11.89
N LYS A 224 2.06 28.69 -10.72
CA LYS A 224 2.94 29.55 -9.89
C LYS A 224 3.54 28.79 -8.71
N LYS A 225 2.73 27.96 -8.06
CA LYS A 225 3.14 27.18 -6.89
C LYS A 225 2.50 25.81 -6.92
N MET A 226 3.31 24.80 -6.64
CA MET A 226 2.88 23.42 -6.42
C MET A 226 3.16 23.04 -4.97
N ILE A 227 2.30 22.19 -4.44
CA ILE A 227 2.48 21.60 -3.11
C ILE A 227 2.26 20.10 -3.21
N GLY A 228 2.93 19.36 -2.34
CA GLY A 228 2.73 17.94 -2.26
C GLY A 228 3.36 17.32 -1.04
N PHE A 229 3.28 16.01 -1.03
CA PHE A 229 3.89 15.20 0.00
C PHE A 229 4.57 13.97 -0.58
N VAL A 230 5.50 13.42 0.19
CA VAL A 230 6.33 12.26 -0.13
C VAL A 230 6.23 11.29 1.04
N GLU A 231 5.77 10.09 0.77
CA GLU A 231 5.62 9.00 1.74
C GLU A 231 6.66 7.91 1.47
N ASP A 232 7.23 7.33 2.52
CA ASP A 232 8.07 6.14 2.41
C ASP A 232 7.16 4.91 2.18
N ILE A 233 7.35 4.26 1.04
CA ILE A 233 6.62 3.04 0.66
C ILE A 233 7.55 1.82 0.62
N SER A 234 8.74 1.90 1.22
CA SER A 234 9.74 0.83 1.17
C SER A 234 9.22 -0.46 1.80
N HIS A 235 8.52 -0.38 2.94
CA HIS A 235 7.88 -1.54 3.55
C HIS A 235 6.80 -2.15 2.64
N GLN A 236 5.98 -1.30 1.99
CA GLN A 236 4.98 -1.78 1.04
C GLN A 236 5.62 -2.47 -0.17
N LYS A 237 6.70 -1.91 -0.73
CA LYS A 237 7.42 -2.52 -1.86
C LYS A 237 8.11 -3.82 -1.46
N ALA A 238 8.72 -3.88 -0.28
CA ALA A 238 9.32 -5.11 0.24
C ALA A 238 8.26 -6.20 0.46
N LEU A 239 7.08 -5.84 0.99
CA LEU A 239 5.96 -6.77 1.15
C LEU A 239 5.39 -7.21 -0.20
N GLU A 240 5.22 -6.29 -1.16
CA GLU A 240 4.78 -6.60 -2.52
C GLU A 240 5.74 -7.58 -3.20
N GLU A 241 7.04 -7.34 -3.08
CA GLU A 241 8.08 -8.24 -3.61
C GLU A 241 8.09 -9.59 -2.90
N HIS A 242 7.96 -9.61 -1.58
CA HIS A 242 7.89 -10.86 -0.81
C HIS A 242 6.67 -11.70 -1.21
N LEU A 243 5.48 -11.08 -1.27
CA LEU A 243 4.26 -11.73 -1.72
C LEU A 243 4.36 -12.20 -3.17
N ARG A 244 4.99 -11.40 -4.04
CA ARG A 244 5.25 -11.80 -5.43
C ARG A 244 6.18 -13.00 -5.49
N ASN A 245 7.24 -13.03 -4.69
CA ASN A 245 8.17 -14.14 -4.62
C ASN A 245 7.48 -15.40 -4.08
N GLN A 246 6.66 -15.31 -3.04
CA GLN A 246 5.85 -16.44 -2.53
C GLN A 246 4.81 -16.93 -3.54
N ALA A 247 4.20 -16.03 -4.29
CA ALA A 247 3.27 -16.40 -5.36
C ALA A 247 4.01 -17.07 -6.53
N THR A 248 5.28 -16.73 -6.75
CA THR A 248 6.07 -17.20 -7.89
C THR A 248 6.83 -18.49 -7.61
N PHE A 249 7.43 -18.62 -6.42
CA PHE A 249 8.33 -19.70 -6.04
C PHE A 249 7.83 -20.44 -4.79
N ASP A 250 8.00 -21.75 -4.78
CA ASP A 250 7.79 -22.63 -3.63
C ASP A 250 8.89 -22.39 -2.59
N GLU A 251 8.50 -22.05 -1.36
CA GLU A 251 9.45 -21.67 -0.29
C GLU A 251 10.44 -22.79 0.06
N LEU A 252 10.01 -24.06 -0.05
CA LEU A 252 10.87 -25.17 0.32
C LEU A 252 11.93 -25.45 -0.75
N THR A 253 11.54 -25.49 -2.02
CA THR A 253 12.40 -25.97 -3.11
C THR A 253 13.01 -24.85 -3.96
N GLY A 254 12.45 -23.64 -3.92
CA GLY A 254 12.79 -22.53 -4.81
C GLY A 254 12.31 -22.72 -6.26
N LEU A 255 11.59 -23.80 -6.56
CA LEU A 255 10.98 -24.02 -7.87
C LEU A 255 9.75 -23.14 -8.08
N LEU A 256 9.24 -23.04 -9.30
CA LEU A 256 7.99 -22.30 -9.55
C LEU A 256 6.82 -22.95 -8.82
N THR A 257 5.89 -22.11 -8.33
CA THR A 257 4.57 -22.59 -7.90
C THR A 257 3.74 -23.02 -9.12
N ARG A 258 2.70 -23.83 -8.89
CA ARG A 258 1.74 -24.21 -9.94
C ARG A 258 1.21 -23.00 -10.71
N GLY A 259 0.79 -21.94 -10.01
CA GLY A 259 0.20 -20.75 -10.63
C GLY A 259 1.18 -20.02 -11.55
N ALA A 260 2.42 -19.82 -11.09
CA ALA A 260 3.46 -19.18 -11.88
C ALA A 260 3.84 -20.01 -13.11
N ALA A 261 4.03 -21.32 -12.93
CA ALA A 261 4.38 -22.24 -14.00
C ALA A 261 3.34 -22.27 -15.13
N LEU A 262 2.05 -22.22 -14.82
CA LEU A 262 0.98 -22.20 -15.82
C LEU A 262 1.11 -21.01 -16.80
N THR A 263 1.59 -19.86 -16.33
CA THR A 263 1.83 -18.69 -17.19
C THR A 263 2.95 -18.97 -18.20
N HIS A 264 4.06 -19.56 -17.73
CA HIS A 264 5.16 -19.98 -18.60
C HIS A 264 4.74 -21.08 -19.57
N PHE A 265 3.97 -22.07 -19.09
CA PHE A 265 3.49 -23.17 -19.90
C PHE A 265 2.59 -22.71 -21.05
N LYS A 266 1.62 -21.82 -20.76
CA LYS A 266 0.76 -21.22 -21.80
C LYS A 266 1.56 -20.49 -22.87
N LYS A 267 2.61 -19.76 -22.47
CA LYS A 267 3.51 -19.08 -23.40
C LYS A 267 4.25 -20.08 -24.29
N GLN A 268 4.81 -21.14 -23.73
CA GLN A 268 5.55 -22.17 -24.49
C GLN A 268 4.63 -22.97 -25.42
N LEU A 269 3.43 -23.35 -24.97
CA LEU A 269 2.43 -24.00 -25.82
C LEU A 269 1.99 -23.11 -26.98
N GLY A 270 1.80 -21.81 -26.74
CA GLY A 270 1.50 -20.86 -27.80
C GLY A 270 2.59 -20.74 -28.87
N LEU A 271 3.87 -20.87 -28.46
CA LEU A 271 5.00 -20.92 -29.38
C LEU A 271 5.03 -22.23 -30.16
N ALA A 272 4.87 -23.37 -29.48
CA ALA A 272 4.83 -24.69 -30.10
C ALA A 272 3.72 -24.81 -31.15
N LYS A 273 2.51 -24.31 -30.87
CA LYS A 273 1.39 -24.25 -31.82
C LYS A 273 1.72 -23.46 -33.08
N ARG A 274 2.40 -22.33 -32.94
CA ARG A 274 2.74 -21.45 -34.08
C ARG A 274 3.88 -22.00 -34.93
N GLN A 275 4.83 -22.67 -34.29
CA GLN A 275 6.06 -23.15 -34.93
C GLN A 275 5.99 -24.63 -35.33
N TYR A 276 4.91 -25.32 -34.99
CA TYR A 276 4.75 -26.77 -35.18
C TYR A 276 5.91 -27.57 -34.59
N THR A 277 6.33 -27.20 -33.37
CA THR A 277 7.40 -27.90 -32.65
C THR A 277 6.84 -28.83 -31.58
N PRO A 278 7.52 -29.96 -31.29
CA PRO A 278 7.07 -30.90 -30.28
C PRO A 278 7.17 -30.28 -28.89
N LEU A 279 6.22 -30.59 -28.02
CA LEU A 279 6.19 -30.13 -26.64
C LEU A 279 5.73 -31.28 -25.76
N THR A 280 6.53 -31.62 -24.76
CA THR A 280 6.23 -32.72 -23.83
C THR A 280 6.06 -32.20 -22.42
N MET A 281 5.01 -32.65 -21.73
CA MET A 281 4.78 -32.41 -20.31
C MET A 281 5.03 -33.70 -19.54
N ALA A 282 5.71 -33.60 -18.40
CA ALA A 282 5.95 -34.71 -17.49
C ALA A 282 5.50 -34.35 -16.09
N LYS A 283 4.68 -35.20 -15.49
CA LYS A 283 4.35 -35.15 -14.07
C LYS A 283 5.23 -36.15 -13.33
N ILE A 284 5.98 -35.68 -12.34
CA ILE A 284 6.94 -36.48 -11.59
C ILE A 284 6.45 -36.58 -10.14
N ASN A 285 6.14 -37.78 -9.69
CA ASN A 285 5.98 -38.10 -8.28
C ASN A 285 7.35 -38.47 -7.71
N MET A 286 7.80 -37.75 -6.68
CA MET A 286 9.10 -37.95 -6.02
C MET A 286 9.03 -38.95 -4.86
N ASP A 287 7.85 -39.44 -4.52
CA ASP A 287 7.61 -40.41 -3.45
C ASP A 287 6.68 -41.52 -3.94
N ALA A 288 7.14 -42.27 -4.94
CA ALA A 288 6.38 -43.36 -5.50
C ALA A 288 5.98 -44.41 -4.44
N ASN A 289 6.82 -44.59 -3.42
CA ASN A 289 6.66 -45.57 -2.35
C ASN A 289 5.92 -45.04 -1.10
N GLY A 290 5.52 -43.76 -1.07
CA GLY A 290 4.69 -43.19 -0.01
C GLY A 290 5.38 -43.03 1.36
N ARG A 291 6.69 -42.78 1.37
CA ARG A 291 7.53 -42.72 2.58
C ARG A 291 7.63 -41.32 3.20
N LEU A 292 7.44 -40.25 2.43
CA LEU A 292 7.55 -38.88 2.93
C LEU A 292 6.67 -38.61 4.17
N PRO A 293 5.45 -39.14 4.30
CA PRO A 293 4.63 -38.96 5.50
C PRO A 293 5.18 -39.64 6.76
N GLU A 294 6.05 -40.65 6.63
CA GLU A 294 6.63 -41.40 7.76
C GLU A 294 7.89 -40.75 8.34
N LEU A 295 8.50 -39.83 7.58
CA LEU A 295 9.72 -39.13 7.97
C LEU A 295 9.43 -37.97 8.96
N SER A 296 10.46 -37.56 9.71
CA SER A 296 10.39 -36.32 10.47
C SER A 296 10.22 -35.11 9.54
N MET A 297 9.73 -33.99 10.08
CA MET A 297 9.57 -32.76 9.33
C MET A 297 10.88 -32.31 8.67
N GLU A 298 12.00 -32.36 9.40
CA GLU A 298 13.31 -31.98 8.86
C GLU A 298 13.75 -32.93 7.73
N ALA A 299 13.71 -34.24 7.95
CA ALA A 299 14.14 -35.23 6.96
C ALA A 299 13.27 -35.17 5.70
N ARG A 300 11.95 -34.98 5.85
CA ARG A 300 11.03 -34.83 4.71
C ARG A 300 11.36 -33.59 3.88
N ASN A 301 11.61 -32.46 4.53
CA ASN A 301 11.92 -31.21 3.85
C ASN A 301 13.21 -31.31 3.05
N ILE A 302 14.26 -31.91 3.63
CA ILE A 302 15.53 -32.08 2.92
C ILE A 302 15.38 -33.09 1.78
N ALA A 303 14.68 -34.20 1.98
CA ALA A 303 14.42 -35.19 0.93
C ALA A 303 13.75 -34.55 -0.30
N ILE A 304 12.72 -33.72 -0.08
CA ILE A 304 12.02 -32.99 -1.15
C ILE A 304 12.96 -31.98 -1.83
N GLN A 305 13.75 -31.22 -1.07
CA GLN A 305 14.72 -30.26 -1.62
C GLN A 305 15.77 -30.94 -2.50
N THR A 306 16.29 -32.08 -2.03
CA THR A 306 17.30 -32.86 -2.74
C THR A 306 16.72 -33.45 -4.02
N ALA A 307 15.52 -34.04 -3.98
CA ALA A 307 14.85 -34.55 -5.16
C ALA A 307 14.57 -33.45 -6.20
N ALA A 308 14.04 -32.30 -5.77
CA ALA A 308 13.83 -31.15 -6.64
C ALA A 308 15.13 -30.66 -7.29
N ARG A 309 16.22 -30.57 -6.50
CA ARG A 309 17.55 -30.16 -6.99
C ARG A 309 18.14 -31.16 -7.97
N HIS A 310 17.92 -32.45 -7.74
CA HIS A 310 18.34 -33.53 -8.65
C HIS A 310 17.68 -33.38 -10.02
N VAL A 311 16.36 -33.17 -10.07
CA VAL A 311 15.63 -32.92 -11.33
C VAL A 311 16.12 -31.63 -11.98
N TYR A 312 16.24 -30.54 -11.22
CA TYR A 312 16.63 -29.22 -11.74
C TYR A 312 18.01 -29.23 -12.41
N LYS A 313 18.98 -30.00 -11.88
CA LYS A 313 20.32 -30.11 -12.46
C LYS A 313 20.37 -30.85 -13.80
N LYS A 314 19.35 -31.65 -14.13
CA LYS A 314 19.31 -32.48 -15.35
C LYS A 314 18.55 -31.84 -16.50
N ILE A 315 17.77 -30.80 -16.24
CA ILE A 315 16.98 -30.08 -17.26
C ILE A 315 17.74 -28.88 -17.83
N ARG A 316 17.26 -28.36 -18.97
CA ARG A 316 17.83 -27.20 -19.67
C ARG A 316 17.21 -25.91 -19.13
N GLU A 317 17.87 -24.78 -19.36
CA GLU A 317 17.34 -23.45 -18.98
C GLU A 317 15.99 -23.12 -19.64
N ALA A 318 15.75 -23.67 -20.84
CA ALA A 318 14.48 -23.50 -21.55
C ALA A 318 13.33 -24.34 -20.97
N ASP A 319 13.64 -25.37 -20.17
CA ASP A 319 12.65 -26.26 -19.57
C ASP A 319 12.05 -25.57 -18.33
N VAL A 320 10.76 -25.82 -18.08
CA VAL A 320 10.05 -25.17 -16.99
C VAL A 320 9.65 -26.20 -15.95
N LEU A 321 10.24 -26.12 -14.76
CA LEU A 321 10.00 -27.03 -13.64
C LEU A 321 9.25 -26.32 -12.52
N ALA A 322 8.22 -26.97 -12.01
CA ALA A 322 7.36 -26.45 -10.97
C ALA A 322 7.07 -27.51 -9.91
N ARG A 323 6.93 -27.09 -8.65
CA ARG A 323 6.35 -27.93 -7.61
C ARG A 323 4.86 -27.61 -7.51
N VAL A 324 4.03 -28.64 -7.71
CA VAL A 324 2.58 -28.50 -7.80
C VAL A 324 1.85 -29.10 -6.61
N ASP A 325 2.53 -29.94 -5.82
CA ASP A 325 2.02 -30.56 -4.59
C ASP A 325 3.19 -30.92 -3.66
N ALA A 326 2.89 -31.50 -2.50
CA ALA A 326 3.88 -31.90 -1.50
C ALA A 326 5.00 -32.80 -2.09
N ASP A 327 4.63 -33.78 -2.90
CA ASP A 327 5.48 -34.82 -3.49
C ASP A 327 5.52 -34.78 -5.04
N LYS A 328 4.84 -33.81 -5.67
CA LYS A 328 4.65 -33.77 -7.13
C LYS A 328 5.33 -32.57 -7.76
N LEU A 329 6.11 -32.84 -8.81
CA LEU A 329 6.64 -31.86 -9.73
C LEU A 329 5.90 -31.93 -11.08
N LEU A 330 5.88 -30.81 -11.78
CA LEU A 330 5.39 -30.69 -13.14
C LEU A 330 6.48 -30.04 -13.99
N LEU A 331 6.87 -30.72 -15.05
CA LEU A 331 7.95 -30.34 -15.94
C LEU A 331 7.40 -30.17 -17.36
N LEU A 332 7.71 -29.05 -17.99
CA LEU A 332 7.43 -28.81 -19.40
C LEU A 332 8.74 -28.73 -20.18
N LEU A 333 8.80 -29.47 -21.29
CA LEU A 333 9.97 -29.64 -22.14
C LEU A 333 9.64 -29.09 -23.55
N PRO A 334 9.92 -27.80 -23.82
CA PRO A 334 9.75 -27.21 -25.14
C PRO A 334 10.66 -27.87 -26.18
N ASN A 335 10.20 -27.94 -27.42
CA ASN A 335 10.94 -28.51 -28.56
C ASN A 335 11.49 -29.91 -28.28
N THR A 336 10.76 -30.71 -27.51
CA THR A 336 11.19 -32.04 -27.06
C THR A 336 10.13 -33.07 -27.42
N SER A 337 10.54 -34.08 -28.20
CA SER A 337 9.68 -35.21 -28.57
C SER A 337 9.46 -36.16 -27.38
N VAL A 338 8.44 -37.01 -27.46
CA VAL A 338 8.18 -38.03 -26.44
C VAL A 338 9.39 -38.93 -26.17
N LYS A 339 10.12 -39.30 -27.23
CA LYS A 339 11.29 -40.17 -27.15
C LYS A 339 12.45 -39.48 -26.44
N ASP A 340 12.70 -38.21 -26.75
CA ASP A 340 13.75 -37.43 -26.10
C ASP A 340 13.41 -37.14 -24.63
N ALA A 341 12.13 -36.86 -24.35
CA ALA A 341 11.63 -36.71 -22.99
C ALA A 341 11.80 -38.00 -22.19
N GLN A 342 11.44 -39.17 -22.74
CA GLN A 342 11.65 -40.47 -22.11
C GLN A 342 13.12 -40.72 -21.77
N ASN A 343 14.06 -40.37 -22.66
CA ASN A 343 15.49 -40.51 -22.41
C ASN A 343 15.95 -39.61 -21.26
N LEU A 344 15.54 -38.34 -21.27
CA LEU A 344 15.85 -37.39 -20.20
C LEU A 344 15.29 -37.86 -18.85
N LEU A 345 14.02 -38.27 -18.84
CA LEU A 345 13.33 -38.71 -17.63
C LEU A 345 13.89 -40.03 -17.11
N SER A 346 14.30 -40.96 -17.99
CA SER A 346 15.02 -42.18 -17.63
C SER A 346 16.32 -41.89 -16.89
N ASN A 347 17.06 -40.85 -17.29
CA ASN A 347 18.26 -40.41 -16.59
C ASN A 347 17.94 -39.74 -15.25
N ILE A 348 16.76 -39.13 -15.10
CA ILE A 348 16.31 -38.55 -13.83
C ILE A 348 15.92 -39.65 -12.84
N ILE A 349 15.14 -40.64 -13.27
CA ILE A 349 14.61 -41.70 -12.40
C ILE A 349 15.61 -42.82 -12.07
N ASN A 350 16.67 -42.96 -12.85
CA ASN A 350 17.76 -43.90 -12.59
C ASN A 350 19.03 -43.11 -12.21
N PRO A 351 19.11 -42.59 -10.97
CA PRO A 351 20.28 -41.87 -10.51
C PRO A 351 21.53 -42.77 -10.52
N THR A 352 22.68 -42.18 -10.76
CA THR A 352 23.99 -42.84 -10.54
C THR A 352 24.18 -43.18 -9.05
N GLU A 353 25.14 -44.04 -8.70
CA GLU A 353 25.41 -44.37 -7.28
C GLU A 353 25.72 -43.11 -6.44
N GLU A 354 26.46 -42.15 -7.00
CA GLU A 354 26.76 -40.87 -6.34
C GLU A 354 25.50 -40.02 -6.11
N GLU A 355 24.63 -39.93 -7.12
CA GLU A 355 23.35 -39.21 -7.02
C GLU A 355 22.38 -39.91 -6.06
N ALA A 356 22.35 -41.25 -6.09
CA ALA A 356 21.55 -42.05 -5.18
C ALA A 356 21.99 -41.86 -3.73
N ALA A 357 23.29 -41.75 -3.48
CA ALA A 357 23.82 -41.45 -2.14
C ALA A 357 23.41 -40.05 -1.64
N LEU A 358 23.27 -39.07 -2.54
CA LEU A 358 22.74 -37.75 -2.19
C LEU A 358 21.23 -37.80 -1.89
N LEU A 359 20.49 -38.72 -2.53
CA LEU A 359 19.06 -38.94 -2.34
C LEU A 359 18.74 -39.83 -1.11
N VAL A 360 19.77 -40.31 -0.40
CA VAL A 360 19.65 -41.08 0.84
C VAL A 360 19.83 -40.14 2.03
N GLU A 361 18.81 -40.03 2.88
CA GLU A 361 18.96 -39.40 4.19
C GLU A 361 18.38 -40.27 5.31
N GLY A 362 19.13 -40.41 6.41
CA GLY A 362 18.64 -40.99 7.66
C GLY A 362 18.64 -42.53 7.77
N ASN A 363 19.67 -43.24 7.30
CA ASN A 363 19.73 -44.73 7.33
C ASN A 363 18.58 -45.42 6.57
N SER A 364 18.11 -44.83 5.49
CA SER A 364 16.97 -45.37 4.74
C SER A 364 17.19 -45.38 3.23
N ASP A 365 16.45 -46.23 2.50
CA ASP A 365 16.57 -46.38 1.04
C ASP A 365 16.33 -45.05 0.28
N PRO A 366 16.93 -44.85 -0.92
CA PRO A 366 16.75 -43.64 -1.72
C PRO A 366 15.28 -43.39 -2.10
N LEU A 367 14.90 -42.11 -2.27
CA LEU A 367 13.59 -41.73 -2.83
C LEU A 367 13.37 -42.36 -4.20
N ASP A 368 12.14 -42.81 -4.46
CA ASP A 368 11.77 -43.42 -5.73
C ASP A 368 10.85 -42.51 -6.53
N PHE A 369 11.13 -42.43 -7.82
CA PHE A 369 10.44 -41.53 -8.73
C PHE A 369 9.49 -42.30 -9.63
N CYS A 370 8.36 -41.68 -9.92
CA CYS A 370 7.43 -42.16 -10.93
C CYS A 370 6.99 -41.02 -11.84
N VAL A 371 6.93 -41.28 -13.15
CA VAL A 371 6.70 -40.25 -14.15
C VAL A 371 5.57 -40.63 -15.09
N GLY A 372 4.64 -39.71 -15.29
CA GLY A 372 3.62 -39.76 -16.34
C GLY A 372 3.89 -38.68 -17.38
N ILE A 373 3.84 -39.06 -18.66
CA ILE A 373 4.18 -38.20 -19.79
C ILE A 373 2.92 -37.94 -20.63
N ALA A 374 2.75 -36.70 -21.07
CA ALA A 374 1.76 -36.28 -22.06
C ALA A 374 2.41 -35.35 -23.09
N THR A 375 1.98 -35.43 -24.33
CA THR A 375 2.60 -34.82 -25.50
C THR A 375 1.60 -33.97 -26.28
N PHE A 376 2.06 -32.81 -26.76
CA PHE A 376 1.26 -31.97 -27.64
C PHE A 376 1.58 -32.29 -29.11
N PRO A 377 0.56 -32.41 -29.98
CA PRO A 377 -0.88 -32.29 -29.69
C PRO A 377 -1.59 -33.60 -29.31
N GLU A 378 -0.92 -34.75 -29.32
CA GLU A 378 -1.53 -36.08 -29.25
C GLU A 378 -2.36 -36.33 -27.99
N ASP A 379 -1.87 -35.87 -26.84
CA ASP A 379 -2.47 -36.07 -25.51
C ASP A 379 -3.25 -34.85 -25.01
N GLY A 380 -3.29 -33.77 -25.78
CA GLY A 380 -3.98 -32.54 -25.42
C GLY A 380 -3.51 -31.32 -26.20
N GLU A 381 -4.43 -30.41 -26.47
CA GLU A 381 -4.17 -29.13 -27.12
C GLU A 381 -4.12 -27.96 -26.13
N THR A 382 -4.47 -28.18 -24.87
CA THR A 382 -4.39 -27.19 -23.79
C THR A 382 -3.48 -27.67 -22.66
N ILE A 383 -2.98 -26.73 -21.85
CA ILE A 383 -2.15 -27.06 -20.68
C ILE A 383 -2.92 -27.92 -19.66
N ASP A 384 -4.23 -27.69 -19.52
CA ASP A 384 -5.05 -28.44 -18.58
C ASP A 384 -5.27 -29.89 -19.06
N GLU A 385 -5.48 -30.10 -20.37
CA GLU A 385 -5.56 -31.45 -20.98
C GLU A 385 -4.25 -32.22 -20.84
N LEU A 386 -3.12 -31.59 -21.17
CA LEU A 386 -1.80 -32.21 -21.01
C LEU A 386 -1.50 -32.56 -19.56
N ALA A 387 -1.84 -31.68 -18.61
CA ALA A 387 -1.62 -31.93 -17.19
C ALA A 387 -2.53 -33.06 -16.66
N LEU A 388 -3.76 -33.14 -17.15
CA LEU A 388 -4.70 -34.23 -16.83
C LEU A 388 -4.19 -35.56 -17.38
N SER A 389 -3.77 -35.59 -18.65
CA SER A 389 -3.22 -36.78 -19.31
C SER A 389 -1.95 -37.28 -18.61
N ALA A 390 -1.01 -36.38 -18.30
CA ALA A 390 0.21 -36.73 -17.56
C ALA A 390 -0.12 -37.25 -16.14
N ASN A 391 -1.16 -36.72 -15.50
CA ASN A 391 -1.61 -37.23 -14.21
C ASN A 391 -2.20 -38.63 -14.30
N GLN A 392 -3.02 -38.90 -15.31
CA GLN A 392 -3.58 -40.23 -15.53
C GLN A 392 -2.46 -41.26 -15.75
N ALA A 393 -1.43 -40.92 -16.54
CA ALA A 393 -0.26 -41.76 -16.72
C ALA A 393 0.47 -42.08 -15.39
N VAL A 394 0.60 -41.12 -14.46
CA VAL A 394 1.17 -41.36 -13.11
C VAL A 394 0.29 -42.27 -12.25
N GLU A 395 -1.03 -42.21 -12.38
CA GLU A 395 -1.90 -43.08 -11.58
C GLU A 395 -1.92 -44.52 -12.14
N GLU A 396 -1.83 -44.68 -13.46
CA GLU A 396 -1.73 -46.00 -14.10
C GLU A 396 -0.41 -46.71 -13.81
N SER A 397 0.68 -45.96 -13.68
CA SER A 397 2.00 -46.48 -13.38
C SER A 397 2.06 -47.17 -12.01
N ARG A 398 1.35 -46.63 -11.00
CA ARG A 398 1.18 -47.24 -9.67
C ARG A 398 0.53 -48.62 -9.75
N VAL A 399 -0.38 -48.82 -10.70
CA VAL A 399 -1.06 -50.11 -10.91
C VAL A 399 -0.16 -51.09 -11.67
N LYS A 400 0.63 -50.59 -12.64
CA LYS A 400 1.45 -51.41 -13.55
C LYS A 400 2.90 -51.67 -13.06
N GLN A 401 3.32 -51.09 -11.92
CA GLN A 401 4.70 -51.10 -11.41
C GLN A 401 5.75 -50.59 -12.42
N GLN A 402 5.37 -49.69 -13.31
CA GLN A 402 6.28 -49.07 -14.28
C GLN A 402 6.73 -47.70 -13.78
N LYS A 403 8.02 -47.36 -13.91
CA LYS A 403 8.54 -46.07 -13.42
C LYS A 403 8.29 -44.90 -14.38
N ILE A 404 8.06 -45.18 -15.66
CA ILE A 404 7.66 -44.20 -16.69
C ILE A 404 6.46 -44.75 -17.44
N VAL A 405 5.39 -43.95 -17.54
CA VAL A 405 4.21 -44.25 -18.34
C VAL A 405 3.94 -43.10 -19.30
N VAL A 406 3.69 -43.44 -20.56
CA VAL A 406 3.21 -42.52 -21.59
C VAL A 406 1.73 -42.83 -21.79
N ASN A 407 0.89 -41.79 -21.86
CA ASN A 407 -0.52 -41.97 -22.17
C ASN A 407 -0.75 -42.23 -23.66
#